data_AF-A0A4Q4D6K5-F1
#
_entry.id   AF-A0A4Q4D6K5-F1
#
_cell.length_a   1.000
_cell.length_b   1.000
_cell.length_c   1.000
_cell.angle_alpha   90.00
_cell.angle_beta   90.00
_cell.angle_gamma   90.00
#
_symmetry.space_group_name_H-M   'P 1'
#
loop_
_entity.id
_entity.type
_entity.pdbx_description
1 polymer ?
#
loop_
_entity_poly.entity_id
_entity_poly.type
_entity_poly.pdbx_seq_one_letter_code
_entity_poly.pdbx_strand_id
1 'polypeptide(L)'
;MALRPLLRPGCTVLRRDPSHLQIGISPGITVRDRPGLVSFLHLLDGVHDVPALHDAVRRRSLDVGDVDSLLMELMARGVAVDPAATPDPGSPLPVRVLAVDPYSQELSRSIRAVCGEQARRGPENRVLVVAVCTSEPSRDAVDDLVERAGAVLLVRTDEERVNIGPFVVGARSPCLRCADHHRTDADPTWPHVLAQLEHHAGPSVAPRLRRLVAWQASLVVAAEAERWQLGERPSCLGSVNVVGPLPGEEHVIHVPFHPRCLCAVFPDR
;
A
#
# COMPACT_ATOMS: atom_id res chain seq x y z
N MET A 1 24.10 -6.59 2.98
CA MET A 1 23.38 -7.42 3.96
C MET A 1 23.40 -8.85 3.46
N ALA A 2 23.52 -9.85 4.34
CA ALA A 2 23.51 -11.26 3.92
C ALA A 2 22.06 -11.75 3.76
N LEU A 3 21.77 -12.43 2.65
CA LEU A 3 20.46 -13.05 2.36
C LEU A 3 20.14 -14.12 3.41
N ARG A 4 18.97 -14.02 4.04
CA ARG A 4 18.47 -14.97 5.04
C ARG A 4 17.13 -15.57 4.62
N PRO A 5 17.12 -16.64 3.82
CA PRO A 5 15.88 -17.14 3.24
C PRO A 5 14.86 -17.59 4.31
N LEU A 6 13.61 -17.25 4.08
CA LEU A 6 12.44 -17.62 4.89
C LEU A 6 11.39 -18.24 3.97
N LEU A 7 10.82 -19.40 4.30
CA LEU A 7 9.60 -19.84 3.63
C LEU A 7 8.50 -18.81 3.85
N ARG A 8 7.86 -18.38 2.76
CA ARG A 8 6.81 -17.34 2.81
C ARG A 8 5.82 -17.63 3.95
N PRO A 9 5.51 -16.66 4.82
CA PRO A 9 4.57 -16.88 5.91
C PRO A 9 3.23 -17.47 5.41
N GLY A 10 2.73 -18.49 6.12
CA GLY A 10 1.53 -19.25 5.73
C GLY A 10 1.75 -20.29 4.62
N CYS A 11 2.98 -20.48 4.14
CA CYS A 11 3.33 -21.51 3.17
C CYS A 11 3.43 -22.89 3.84
N THR A 12 2.52 -23.80 3.51
CA THR A 12 2.53 -25.18 4.01
C THR A 12 3.39 -26.09 3.11
N VAL A 13 4.19 -26.96 3.71
CA VAL A 13 4.87 -28.05 3.00
C VAL A 13 4.05 -29.33 3.14
N LEU A 14 3.62 -29.89 2.03
CA LEU A 14 2.77 -31.08 1.96
C LEU A 14 3.41 -32.13 1.04
N ARG A 15 3.09 -33.40 1.27
CA ARG A 15 3.41 -34.46 0.32
C ARG A 15 2.35 -34.45 -0.79
N ARG A 16 2.77 -34.32 -2.05
CA ARG A 16 1.85 -34.35 -3.20
C ARG A 16 1.63 -35.78 -3.69
N ASP A 17 2.72 -36.53 -3.78
CA ASP A 17 2.76 -37.93 -4.18
C ASP A 17 4.03 -38.59 -3.59
N PRO A 18 4.33 -39.87 -3.85
CA PRO A 18 5.52 -40.53 -3.30
C PRO A 18 6.86 -39.88 -3.66
N SER A 19 6.91 -39.07 -4.72
CA SER A 19 8.14 -38.50 -5.29
C SER A 19 8.17 -36.96 -5.33
N HIS A 20 7.13 -36.28 -4.88
CA HIS A 20 7.05 -34.82 -4.91
C HIS A 20 6.50 -34.20 -3.62
N LEU A 21 7.05 -33.04 -3.28
CA LEU A 21 6.51 -32.13 -2.28
C LEU A 21 5.75 -30.99 -2.95
N GLN A 22 4.65 -30.60 -2.33
CA GLN A 22 3.93 -29.36 -2.60
C GLN A 22 4.36 -28.31 -1.58
N ILE A 23 4.81 -27.15 -2.03
CA ILE A 23 5.18 -26.01 -1.18
C ILE A 23 4.20 -24.88 -1.47
N GLY A 24 3.33 -24.57 -0.51
CA GLY A 24 2.24 -23.60 -0.66
C GLY A 24 1.03 -24.18 -1.41
N ILE A 25 -0.12 -23.49 -1.35
CA ILE A 25 -1.36 -23.92 -2.01
C ILE A 25 -1.80 -22.94 -3.10
N SER A 26 -1.75 -21.63 -2.83
CA SER A 26 -2.14 -20.59 -3.79
C SER A 26 -1.36 -19.29 -3.54
N PRO A 27 -0.36 -18.95 -4.39
CA PRO A 27 0.30 -19.85 -5.33
C PRO A 27 1.13 -20.91 -4.57
N GLY A 28 1.29 -22.09 -5.18
CA GLY A 28 2.16 -23.14 -4.67
C GLY A 28 2.96 -23.78 -5.79
N ILE A 29 4.08 -24.42 -5.44
CA ILE A 29 4.92 -25.15 -6.40
C ILE A 29 5.03 -26.62 -6.02
N THR A 30 5.37 -27.43 -7.02
CA THR A 30 5.69 -28.84 -6.83
C THR A 30 7.18 -29.03 -7.13
N VAL A 31 7.91 -29.60 -6.17
CA VAL A 31 9.33 -29.92 -6.29
C VAL A 31 9.53 -31.41 -6.06
N ARG A 32 10.55 -31.99 -6.70
CA ARG A 32 10.87 -33.40 -6.49
C ARG A 32 11.34 -33.62 -5.05
N ASP A 33 10.72 -34.57 -4.36
CA ASP A 33 11.07 -34.92 -3.00
C ASP A 33 12.44 -35.61 -2.97
N ARG A 34 13.23 -35.27 -1.96
CA ARG A 34 14.50 -35.92 -1.62
C ARG A 34 14.54 -36.09 -0.11
N PRO A 35 15.23 -37.12 0.41
CA PRO A 35 15.20 -37.43 1.85
C PRO A 35 15.55 -36.25 2.77
N GLY A 36 16.42 -35.32 2.33
CA GLY A 36 16.82 -34.14 3.09
C GLY A 36 15.94 -32.90 2.91
N LEU A 37 15.03 -32.90 1.92
CA LEU A 37 14.39 -31.67 1.45
C LEU A 37 13.44 -31.06 2.49
N VAL A 38 12.59 -31.86 3.14
CA VAL A 38 11.69 -31.35 4.20
C VAL A 38 12.48 -30.73 5.35
N SER A 39 13.57 -31.37 5.78
CA SER A 39 14.43 -30.85 6.85
C SER A 39 15.13 -29.56 6.44
N PHE A 40 15.54 -29.43 5.17
CA PHE A 40 16.11 -28.20 4.64
C PHE A 40 15.08 -27.07 4.56
N LEU A 41 13.86 -27.36 4.12
CA LEU A 41 12.78 -26.37 4.06
C LEU A 41 12.46 -25.77 5.45
N HIS A 42 12.55 -26.56 6.52
CA HIS A 42 12.42 -26.06 7.89
C HIS A 42 13.60 -25.18 8.38
N LEU A 43 14.73 -25.18 7.67
CA LEU A 43 15.86 -24.27 7.96
C LEU A 43 15.70 -22.90 7.29
N LEU A 44 14.72 -22.75 6.38
CA LEU A 44 14.39 -21.46 5.77
C LEU A 44 13.47 -20.69 6.72
N ASP A 45 14.03 -20.23 7.83
CA ASP A 45 13.35 -19.60 8.96
C ASP A 45 13.66 -18.09 9.09
N GLY A 46 14.42 -17.52 8.14
CA GLY A 46 14.90 -16.14 8.20
C GLY A 46 16.02 -15.91 9.22
N VAL A 47 16.45 -16.94 9.96
CA VAL A 47 17.58 -16.88 10.90
C VAL A 47 18.85 -17.33 10.20
N HIS A 48 18.81 -18.37 9.39
CA HIS A 48 19.99 -18.91 8.69
C HIS A 48 20.30 -18.10 7.42
N ASP A 49 21.54 -17.65 7.27
CA ASP A 49 22.04 -17.13 6.01
C ASP A 49 22.50 -18.27 5.07
N VAL A 50 22.74 -17.94 3.80
CA VAL A 50 23.11 -18.94 2.78
C VAL A 50 24.33 -19.78 3.19
N PRO A 51 25.44 -19.21 3.72
CA PRO A 51 26.54 -20.01 4.24
C PRO A 51 26.14 -20.96 5.37
N ALA A 52 25.33 -20.52 6.33
CA ALA A 52 24.85 -21.36 7.42
C ALA A 52 23.96 -22.52 6.94
N LEU A 53 23.17 -22.32 5.89
CA LEU A 53 22.36 -23.36 5.25
C LEU A 53 23.24 -24.45 4.63
N HIS A 54 24.26 -24.07 3.85
CA HIS A 54 25.25 -25.00 3.28
C HIS A 54 25.94 -25.84 4.38
N ASP A 55 26.32 -25.18 5.46
CA ASP A 55 26.91 -25.78 6.64
C ASP A 55 25.98 -26.80 7.34
N ALA A 56 24.70 -26.45 7.48
CA ALA A 56 23.70 -27.33 8.06
C ALA A 56 23.43 -28.56 7.19
N VAL A 57 23.36 -28.39 5.87
CA VAL A 57 23.22 -29.48 4.89
C VAL A 57 24.37 -30.47 5.01
N ARG A 58 25.62 -29.97 5.06
CA ARG A 58 26.82 -30.81 5.26
C ARG A 58 26.80 -31.53 6.60
N ARG A 59 26.62 -30.81 7.71
CA ARG A 59 26.66 -31.40 9.07
C ARG A 59 25.60 -32.46 9.29
N ARG A 60 24.41 -32.28 8.69
CA ARG A 60 23.28 -33.20 8.83
C ARG A 60 23.18 -34.22 7.69
N SER A 61 24.11 -34.19 6.72
CA SER A 61 24.14 -35.07 5.55
C SER A 61 22.80 -35.09 4.78
N LEU A 62 22.21 -33.91 4.54
CA LEU A 62 20.92 -33.79 3.85
C LEU A 62 21.10 -33.93 2.33
N ASP A 63 20.39 -34.86 1.69
CA ASP A 63 20.28 -34.90 0.23
C ASP A 63 19.21 -33.91 -0.24
N VAL A 64 19.66 -32.77 -0.75
CA VAL A 64 18.81 -31.70 -1.32
C VAL A 64 19.22 -31.31 -2.73
N GLY A 65 20.26 -31.93 -3.29
CA GLY A 65 20.91 -31.47 -4.51
C GLY A 65 21.76 -30.20 -4.28
N ASP A 66 21.78 -29.32 -5.28
CA ASP A 66 22.50 -28.05 -5.19
C ASP A 66 21.68 -27.02 -4.41
N VAL A 67 22.23 -26.55 -3.28
CA VAL A 67 21.54 -25.64 -2.35
C VAL A 67 21.23 -24.30 -3.03
N ASP A 68 22.18 -23.75 -3.78
CA ASP A 68 22.03 -22.42 -4.39
C ASP A 68 20.98 -22.43 -5.49
N SER A 69 20.98 -23.47 -6.34
CA SER A 69 19.98 -23.67 -7.39
C SER A 69 18.57 -23.86 -6.80
N LEU A 70 18.44 -24.64 -5.73
CA LEU A 70 17.16 -24.84 -5.05
C LEU A 70 16.67 -23.53 -4.42
N LEU A 71 17.53 -22.79 -3.71
CA LEU A 71 17.14 -21.50 -3.13
C LEU A 71 16.69 -20.51 -4.20
N MET A 72 17.44 -20.42 -5.30
CA MET A 72 17.09 -19.57 -6.43
C MET A 72 15.74 -19.97 -7.04
N GLU A 73 15.46 -21.27 -7.20
CA GLU A 73 14.16 -21.76 -7.67
C GLU A 73 13.02 -21.38 -6.71
N LEU A 74 13.20 -21.61 -5.40
CA LEU A 74 12.19 -21.29 -4.39
C LEU A 74 11.89 -19.78 -4.33
N MET A 75 12.93 -18.94 -4.42
CA MET A 75 12.79 -17.49 -4.42
C MET A 75 12.17 -16.96 -5.71
N ALA A 76 12.60 -17.45 -6.88
CA ALA A 76 12.03 -17.04 -8.18
C ALA A 76 10.54 -17.40 -8.28
N ARG A 77 10.11 -18.46 -7.60
CA ARG A 77 8.70 -18.87 -7.53
C ARG A 77 7.92 -18.21 -6.38
N GLY A 78 8.56 -17.38 -5.55
CA GLY A 78 7.93 -16.65 -4.45
C GLY A 78 7.47 -17.51 -3.26
N VAL A 79 7.97 -18.75 -3.15
CA VAL A 79 7.66 -19.61 -1.98
C VAL A 79 8.68 -19.47 -0.86
N ALA A 80 9.85 -18.92 -1.16
CA ALA A 80 10.82 -18.41 -0.19
C ALA A 80 11.08 -16.92 -0.47
N VAL A 81 11.33 -16.16 0.60
CA VAL A 81 11.55 -14.71 0.56
C VAL A 81 12.75 -14.34 1.42
N ASP A 82 13.32 -13.15 1.20
CA ASP A 82 14.24 -12.54 2.16
C ASP A 82 13.41 -11.64 3.10
N PRO A 83 13.28 -11.94 4.39
CA PRO A 83 12.54 -11.11 5.34
C PRO A 83 13.16 -9.73 5.53
N ALA A 84 14.43 -9.52 5.15
CA ALA A 84 15.01 -8.19 5.12
C ALA A 84 14.53 -7.35 3.92
N ALA A 85 14.17 -7.99 2.81
CA ALA A 85 13.63 -7.32 1.62
C ALA A 85 12.09 -7.27 1.63
N THR A 86 11.45 -8.01 2.55
CA THR A 86 10.00 -8.12 2.66
C THR A 86 9.55 -7.52 3.99
N PRO A 87 8.67 -6.49 4.01
CA PRO A 87 8.11 -6.01 5.26
C PRO A 87 7.47 -7.16 6.04
N ASP A 88 7.63 -7.16 7.37
CA ASP A 88 6.95 -8.14 8.23
C ASP A 88 5.43 -8.03 8.01
N PRO A 89 4.74 -9.10 7.56
CA PRO A 89 3.30 -9.07 7.32
C PRO A 89 2.47 -8.77 8.58
N GLY A 90 3.03 -9.02 9.76
CA GLY A 90 2.40 -8.68 11.04
C GLY A 90 2.69 -7.25 11.50
N SER A 91 3.58 -6.53 10.82
CA SER A 91 3.92 -5.16 11.19
C SER A 91 2.86 -4.18 10.63
N PRO A 92 2.31 -3.30 11.48
CA PRO A 92 1.40 -2.26 11.02
C PRO A 92 2.08 -1.32 10.03
N LEU A 93 1.33 -0.84 9.04
CA LEU A 93 1.85 0.12 8.06
C LEU A 93 2.15 1.44 8.78
N PRO A 94 3.27 2.13 8.49
CA PRO A 94 3.57 3.44 9.07
C PRO A 94 2.72 4.52 8.40
N VAL A 95 1.44 4.48 8.70
CA VAL A 95 0.39 5.38 8.24
C VAL A 95 -0.13 6.18 9.42
N ARG A 96 -0.33 7.48 9.23
CA ARG A 96 -1.04 8.36 10.17
C ARG A 96 -2.35 8.81 9.54
N VAL A 97 -3.47 8.41 10.14
CA VAL A 97 -4.81 8.77 9.62
C VAL A 97 -5.29 10.03 10.30
N LEU A 98 -5.39 11.11 9.54
CA LEU A 98 -5.88 12.42 9.98
C LEU A 98 -7.33 12.60 9.54
N ALA A 99 -8.24 12.67 10.51
CA ALA A 99 -9.62 13.10 10.29
C ALA A 99 -9.63 14.63 10.19
N VAL A 100 -9.88 15.18 9.01
CA VAL A 100 -9.78 16.63 8.75
C VAL A 100 -11.03 17.38 9.23
N ASP A 101 -12.19 16.73 9.20
CA ASP A 101 -13.46 17.28 9.66
C ASP A 101 -14.23 16.30 10.59
N PRO A 102 -15.24 16.77 11.36
CA PRO A 102 -15.97 15.94 12.31
C PRO A 102 -16.70 14.72 11.70
N TYR A 103 -17.13 14.79 10.44
CA TYR A 103 -17.90 13.72 9.80
C TYR A 103 -17.01 12.63 9.18
N SER A 104 -15.72 12.91 9.00
CA SER A 104 -14.70 11.95 8.52
C SER A 104 -14.32 10.84 9.50
N GLN A 105 -14.82 10.89 10.74
CA GLN A 105 -14.44 9.97 11.82
C GLN A 105 -14.77 8.50 11.52
N GLU A 106 -15.90 8.20 10.89
CA GLU A 106 -16.28 6.82 10.59
C GLU A 106 -15.35 6.20 9.54
N LEU A 107 -15.11 6.91 8.44
CA LEU A 107 -14.18 6.47 7.40
C LEU A 107 -12.75 6.35 7.95
N SER A 108 -12.32 7.33 8.75
CA SER A 108 -11.02 7.30 9.42
C SER A 108 -10.86 6.08 10.33
N ARG A 109 -11.89 5.70 11.09
CA ARG A 109 -11.87 4.48 11.92
C ARG A 109 -11.74 3.21 11.09
N SER A 110 -12.46 3.13 9.98
CA SER A 110 -12.37 1.99 9.05
C SER A 110 -10.95 1.87 8.46
N ILE A 111 -10.38 2.98 8.00
CA ILE A 111 -9.02 3.00 7.44
C ILE A 111 -7.98 2.57 8.49
N ARG A 112 -8.08 3.10 9.73
CA ARG A 112 -7.18 2.70 10.84
C ARG A 112 -7.25 1.21 11.15
N ALA A 113 -8.47 0.65 11.13
CA ALA A 113 -8.67 -0.76 11.42
C ALA A 113 -8.01 -1.67 10.37
N VAL A 114 -7.98 -1.26 9.10
CA VAL A 114 -7.35 -2.02 8.01
C VAL A 114 -5.85 -1.79 7.93
N CYS A 115 -5.37 -0.54 8.00
CA CYS A 115 -3.95 -0.23 7.84
C CYS A 115 -3.10 -0.62 9.08
N GLY A 116 -3.73 -0.70 10.26
CA GLY A 116 -3.03 -0.82 11.53
C GLY A 116 -2.30 0.48 11.88
N GLU A 117 -2.86 1.31 12.77
CA GLU A 117 -2.19 2.55 13.16
C GLU A 117 -1.07 2.27 14.16
N GLN A 118 0.19 2.32 13.71
CA GLN A 118 1.31 2.59 14.61
C GLN A 118 2.20 3.69 14.05
N ALA A 119 2.20 4.83 14.75
CA ALA A 119 3.16 5.90 14.56
C ALA A 119 4.56 5.48 15.07
N ARG A 120 5.17 4.44 14.50
CA ARG A 120 6.58 4.15 14.75
C ARG A 120 7.43 4.90 13.74
N ARG A 121 8.31 5.77 14.25
CA ARG A 121 9.46 6.30 13.52
C ARG A 121 10.36 5.12 13.15
N GLY A 122 10.19 4.59 11.94
CA GLY A 122 11.20 3.75 11.30
C GLY A 122 12.43 4.60 10.94
N PRO A 123 13.62 3.97 10.80
CA PRO A 123 14.87 4.68 10.55
C PRO A 123 14.89 5.52 9.25
N GLU A 124 13.94 5.29 8.32
CA GLU A 124 13.84 6.00 7.04
C GLU A 124 12.65 6.98 6.91
N ASN A 125 11.86 7.19 7.98
CA ASN A 125 10.86 8.27 8.09
C ASN A 125 9.88 8.46 6.91
N ARG A 126 9.43 7.37 6.25
CA ARG A 126 8.39 7.40 5.19
C ARG A 126 6.97 7.24 5.74
N VAL A 127 6.60 8.06 6.72
CA VAL A 127 5.23 8.04 7.26
C VAL A 127 4.29 8.62 6.20
N LEU A 128 3.33 7.81 5.74
CA LEU A 128 2.26 8.30 4.87
C LEU A 128 1.17 8.93 5.74
N VAL A 129 0.81 10.19 5.47
CA VAL A 129 -0.37 10.79 6.08
C VAL A 129 -1.58 10.55 5.20
N VAL A 130 -2.62 9.92 5.74
CA VAL A 130 -3.91 9.78 5.06
C VAL A 130 -4.85 10.85 5.59
N ALA A 131 -5.14 11.85 4.79
CA ALA A 131 -6.03 12.95 5.13
C ALA A 131 -7.45 12.63 4.67
N VAL A 132 -8.33 12.35 5.62
CA VAL A 132 -9.71 11.94 5.37
C VAL A 132 -10.64 13.13 5.55
N CYS A 133 -11.34 13.49 4.48
CA CYS A 133 -12.29 14.59 4.44
C CYS A 133 -13.66 14.10 3.96
N THR A 134 -14.72 14.75 4.42
CA THR A 134 -16.08 14.59 3.91
C THR A 134 -16.65 15.87 3.32
N SER A 135 -16.12 17.01 3.75
CA SER A 135 -16.20 18.27 3.03
C SER A 135 -14.98 18.47 2.15
N GLU A 136 -15.08 19.39 1.19
CA GLU A 136 -13.94 19.75 0.36
C GLU A 136 -12.92 20.52 1.23
N PRO A 137 -11.66 20.06 1.35
CA PRO A 137 -10.67 20.72 2.19
C PRO A 137 -10.14 21.99 1.53
N SER A 138 -9.79 22.98 2.36
CA SER A 138 -9.04 24.15 1.89
C SER A 138 -7.71 23.75 1.27
N ARG A 139 -7.39 24.31 0.09
CA ARG A 139 -6.12 24.01 -0.60
C ARG A 139 -4.92 24.42 0.23
N ASP A 140 -4.99 25.57 0.90
CA ASP A 140 -3.89 26.07 1.74
C ASP A 140 -3.61 25.08 2.88
N ALA A 141 -4.65 24.56 3.54
CA ALA A 141 -4.49 23.56 4.59
C ALA A 141 -3.91 22.22 4.08
N VAL A 142 -4.24 21.82 2.85
CA VAL A 142 -3.67 20.64 2.21
C VAL A 142 -2.20 20.86 1.84
N ASP A 143 -1.87 22.01 1.24
CA ASP A 143 -0.51 22.36 0.85
C ASP A 143 0.42 22.35 2.08
N ASP A 144 0.01 23.03 3.15
CA ASP A 144 0.61 23.01 4.49
C ASP A 144 0.84 21.60 5.05
N LEU A 145 -0.15 20.71 4.85
CA LEU A 145 -0.05 19.33 5.32
C LEU A 145 0.97 18.54 4.52
N VAL A 146 1.02 18.75 3.19
CA VAL A 146 1.98 18.11 2.29
C VAL A 146 3.40 18.54 2.64
N GLU A 147 3.63 19.84 2.86
CA GLU A 147 4.93 20.38 3.24
C GLU A 147 5.46 19.71 4.53
N ARG A 148 4.62 19.65 5.57
CA ARG A 148 5.02 19.07 6.87
C ARG A 148 5.16 17.55 6.86
N ALA A 149 4.37 16.85 6.05
CA ALA A 149 4.32 15.39 6.05
C ALA A 149 5.25 14.73 5.01
N GLY A 150 5.59 15.43 3.93
CA GLY A 150 6.37 14.92 2.81
C GLY A 150 5.61 13.97 1.87
N ALA A 151 4.65 13.18 2.39
CA ALA A 151 3.75 12.35 1.62
C ALA A 151 2.33 12.34 2.22
N VAL A 152 1.33 12.70 1.42
CA VAL A 152 -0.08 12.78 1.81
C VAL A 152 -0.96 12.07 0.78
N LEU A 153 -1.82 11.16 1.23
CA LEU A 153 -2.91 10.62 0.44
C LEU A 153 -4.22 11.28 0.88
N LEU A 154 -4.88 11.98 -0.03
CA LEU A 154 -6.19 12.57 0.22
C LEU A 154 -7.29 11.51 0.03
N VAL A 155 -8.26 11.48 0.94
CA VAL A 155 -9.42 10.59 0.86
C VAL A 155 -10.65 11.43 1.11
N ARG A 156 -11.46 11.67 0.09
CA ARG A 156 -12.63 12.55 0.16
C ARG A 156 -13.91 11.79 -0.15
N THR A 157 -14.93 11.89 0.68
CA THR A 157 -16.26 11.37 0.32
C THR A 157 -16.99 12.35 -0.58
N ASP A 158 -17.62 11.86 -1.64
CA ASP A 158 -18.44 12.64 -2.57
C ASP A 158 -19.72 11.88 -2.86
N GLU A 159 -20.87 12.47 -2.55
CA GLU A 159 -22.20 11.84 -2.63
C GLU A 159 -22.15 10.36 -2.21
N GLU A 160 -22.21 9.40 -3.14
CA GLU A 160 -22.23 7.97 -2.81
C GLU A 160 -20.85 7.26 -2.91
N ARG A 161 -19.78 8.01 -3.18
CA ARG A 161 -18.44 7.51 -3.55
C ARG A 161 -17.35 8.05 -2.63
N VAL A 162 -16.17 7.44 -2.70
CA VAL A 162 -14.94 7.96 -2.10
C VAL A 162 -13.89 8.16 -3.18
N ASN A 163 -13.35 9.37 -3.22
CA ASN A 163 -12.23 9.79 -4.04
C ASN A 163 -10.93 9.57 -3.24
N ILE A 164 -10.07 8.68 -3.72
CA ILE A 164 -8.80 8.30 -3.09
C ILE A 164 -7.70 8.85 -3.97
N GLY A 165 -7.15 9.97 -3.55
CA GLY A 165 -6.13 10.72 -4.25
C GLY A 165 -6.46 12.23 -4.36
N PRO A 166 -5.52 12.99 -4.93
CA PRO A 166 -4.21 12.53 -5.39
C PRO A 166 -3.30 12.09 -4.24
N PHE A 167 -2.37 11.16 -4.52
CA PHE A 167 -1.23 10.86 -3.65
C PHE A 167 -0.15 11.90 -3.93
N VAL A 168 0.09 12.79 -2.96
CA VAL A 168 0.95 13.96 -3.11
C VAL A 168 2.28 13.77 -2.35
N VAL A 169 3.40 13.97 -3.04
CA VAL A 169 4.77 13.84 -2.56
C VAL A 169 5.57 15.07 -2.97
N GLY A 170 5.44 16.18 -2.23
CA GLY A 170 6.06 17.48 -2.56
C GLY A 170 5.90 17.83 -4.05
N ALA A 171 6.98 18.31 -4.69
CA ALA A 171 7.01 18.59 -6.13
C ALA A 171 7.11 17.36 -7.07
N ARG A 172 7.12 16.13 -6.54
CA ARG A 172 7.30 14.91 -7.36
C ARG A 172 6.01 14.34 -7.90
N SER A 173 4.87 14.91 -7.53
CA SER A 173 3.54 14.45 -7.97
C SER A 173 2.59 15.62 -8.19
N PRO A 174 1.60 15.48 -9.09
CA PRO A 174 0.51 16.45 -9.23
C PRO A 174 -0.28 16.60 -7.91
N CYS A 175 -0.55 17.84 -7.51
CA CYS A 175 -1.29 18.16 -6.28
C CYS A 175 -2.79 18.38 -6.54
N LEU A 176 -3.54 18.66 -5.48
CA LEU A 176 -4.98 18.97 -5.58
C LEU A 176 -5.25 20.19 -6.48
N ARG A 177 -4.39 21.21 -6.45
CA ARG A 177 -4.50 22.38 -7.36
C ARG A 177 -4.29 22.03 -8.84
N CYS A 178 -3.50 21.00 -9.15
CA CYS A 178 -3.41 20.50 -10.52
C CYS A 178 -4.77 19.98 -10.98
N ALA A 179 -5.46 19.19 -10.13
CA ALA A 179 -6.80 18.71 -10.43
C ALA A 179 -7.79 19.88 -10.60
N ASP A 180 -7.72 20.89 -9.73
CA ASP A 180 -8.58 22.08 -9.82
C ASP A 180 -8.37 22.86 -11.12
N HIS A 181 -7.13 23.04 -11.56
CA HIS A 181 -6.84 23.72 -12.82
C HIS A 181 -7.33 22.94 -14.04
N HIS A 182 -7.15 21.61 -14.09
CA HIS A 182 -7.71 20.79 -15.15
C HIS A 182 -9.23 20.85 -15.17
N ARG A 183 -9.87 20.85 -13.99
CA ARG A 183 -11.32 21.02 -13.88
C ARG A 183 -11.77 22.41 -14.30
N THR A 184 -10.96 23.44 -14.03
CA THR A 184 -11.21 24.83 -14.48
C THR A 184 -11.08 24.99 -15.99
N ASP A 185 -10.19 24.22 -16.64
CA ASP A 185 -10.07 24.23 -18.11
C ASP A 185 -11.31 23.62 -18.77
N ALA A 186 -11.91 22.60 -18.15
CA ALA A 186 -13.16 22.00 -18.61
C ALA A 186 -14.39 22.84 -18.25
N ASP A 187 -14.38 23.48 -17.07
CA ASP A 187 -15.44 24.31 -16.54
C ASP A 187 -14.85 25.61 -15.95
N PRO A 188 -14.85 26.72 -16.72
CA PRO A 188 -14.30 27.99 -16.26
C PRO A 188 -14.96 28.56 -15.00
N THR A 189 -16.16 28.09 -14.65
CA THR A 189 -16.88 28.54 -13.45
C THR A 189 -16.54 27.72 -12.21
N TRP A 190 -15.81 26.61 -12.37
CA TRP A 190 -15.41 25.70 -11.29
C TRP A 190 -14.83 26.38 -10.03
N PRO A 191 -13.97 27.42 -10.13
CA PRO A 191 -13.45 28.09 -8.93
C PRO A 191 -14.55 28.65 -8.00
N HIS A 192 -15.70 29.08 -8.54
CA HIS A 192 -16.82 29.56 -7.74
C HIS A 192 -17.56 28.43 -7.04
N VAL A 193 -17.71 27.28 -7.70
CA VAL A 193 -18.28 26.07 -7.10
C VAL A 193 -17.36 25.57 -6.00
N LEU A 194 -16.05 25.61 -6.25
CA LEU A 194 -15.05 25.14 -5.32
C LEU A 194 -15.05 25.93 -4.02
N ALA A 195 -15.09 27.25 -4.12
CA ALA A 195 -15.21 28.12 -2.96
C ALA A 195 -16.47 27.80 -2.13
N GLN A 196 -17.59 27.44 -2.77
CA GLN A 196 -18.80 27.02 -2.06
C GLN A 196 -18.63 25.66 -1.37
N LEU A 197 -18.00 24.69 -2.05
CA LEU A 197 -17.75 23.35 -1.49
C LEU A 197 -16.83 23.41 -0.27
N GLU A 198 -15.81 24.25 -0.26
CA GLU A 198 -14.92 24.44 0.89
C GLU A 198 -15.65 24.98 2.14
N HIS A 199 -16.72 25.75 1.93
CA HIS A 199 -17.55 26.28 3.01
C HIS A 199 -18.77 25.40 3.33
N HIS A 200 -19.04 24.39 2.51
CA HIS A 200 -20.18 23.51 2.69
C HIS A 200 -19.88 22.44 3.75
N ALA A 201 -20.65 22.43 4.82
CA ALA A 201 -20.56 21.44 5.88
C ALA A 201 -21.67 20.40 5.77
N GLY A 202 -21.33 19.12 5.72
CA GLY A 202 -22.30 18.04 5.82
C GLY A 202 -21.75 16.68 5.37
N PRO A 203 -22.36 15.57 5.82
CA PRO A 203 -22.00 14.25 5.32
C PRO A 203 -22.44 14.13 3.86
N SER A 204 -21.50 13.83 2.96
CA SER A 204 -21.83 13.62 1.54
C SER A 204 -22.45 12.24 1.28
N VAL A 205 -22.23 11.24 2.15
CA VAL A 205 -22.66 9.84 1.92
C VAL A 205 -23.98 9.45 2.57
N ALA A 206 -24.89 8.89 1.76
CA ALA A 206 -26.11 8.26 2.22
C ALA A 206 -25.84 7.21 3.32
N PRO A 207 -26.55 7.25 4.47
CA PRO A 207 -26.25 6.40 5.63
C PRO A 207 -26.20 4.89 5.34
N ARG A 208 -27.02 4.42 4.39
CA ARG A 208 -27.10 2.99 4.02
C ARG A 208 -25.83 2.48 3.34
N LEU A 209 -25.15 3.33 2.57
CA LEU A 209 -24.00 2.95 1.74
C LEU A 209 -22.66 3.24 2.44
N ARG A 210 -22.69 4.06 3.49
CA ARG A 210 -21.50 4.54 4.23
C ARG A 210 -20.54 3.44 4.65
N ARG A 211 -21.04 2.31 5.19
CA ARG A 211 -20.17 1.20 5.63
C ARG A 211 -19.49 0.47 4.48
N LEU A 212 -20.22 0.26 3.38
CA LEU A 212 -19.70 -0.47 2.22
C LEU A 212 -18.60 0.34 1.53
N VAL A 213 -18.88 1.62 1.25
CA VAL A 213 -17.91 2.51 0.61
C VAL A 213 -16.71 2.77 1.54
N ALA A 214 -16.91 2.84 2.86
CA ALA A 214 -15.80 3.00 3.80
C ALA A 214 -14.88 1.78 3.81
N TRP A 215 -15.44 0.57 3.75
CA TRP A 215 -14.63 -0.66 3.68
C TRP A 215 -13.84 -0.73 2.36
N GLN A 216 -14.49 -0.47 1.21
CA GLN A 216 -13.79 -0.44 -0.07
C GLN A 216 -12.66 0.58 -0.09
N ALA A 217 -12.93 1.81 0.38
CA ALA A 217 -11.91 2.84 0.45
C ALA A 217 -10.75 2.45 1.38
N SER A 218 -11.04 1.76 2.50
CA SER A 218 -10.02 1.31 3.44
C SER A 218 -9.06 0.29 2.80
N LEU A 219 -9.57 -0.61 1.96
CA LEU A 219 -8.74 -1.57 1.23
C LEU A 219 -7.84 -0.88 0.21
N VAL A 220 -8.38 0.06 -0.57
CA VAL A 220 -7.57 0.80 -1.56
C VAL A 220 -6.51 1.65 -0.86
N VAL A 221 -6.85 2.34 0.24
CA VAL A 221 -5.88 3.10 1.03
C VAL A 221 -4.77 2.21 1.60
N ALA A 222 -5.11 1.03 2.11
CA ALA A 222 -4.11 0.08 2.60
C ALA A 222 -3.17 -0.40 1.48
N ALA A 223 -3.70 -0.69 0.30
CA ALA A 223 -2.90 -1.08 -0.86
C ALA A 223 -1.98 0.06 -1.35
N GLU A 224 -2.42 1.32 -1.31
CA GLU A 224 -1.56 2.48 -1.60
C GLU A 224 -0.44 2.63 -0.57
N ALA A 225 -0.75 2.42 0.71
CA ALA A 225 0.21 2.47 1.79
C ALA A 225 1.25 1.35 1.68
N GLU A 226 0.84 0.10 1.40
CA GLU A 226 1.74 -1.02 1.16
C GLU A 226 2.71 -0.74 0.00
N ARG A 227 2.18 -0.32 -1.16
CA ARG A 227 3.01 0.05 -2.32
C ARG A 227 4.05 1.10 -1.96
N TRP A 228 3.64 2.14 -1.23
CA TRP A 228 4.55 3.18 -0.77
C TRP A 228 5.67 2.64 0.13
N GLN A 229 5.35 1.74 1.07
CA GLN A 229 6.35 1.14 1.95
C GLN A 229 7.31 0.21 1.23
N LEU A 230 6.83 -0.50 0.21
CA LEU A 230 7.65 -1.35 -0.66
C LEU A 230 8.53 -0.52 -1.61
N GLY A 231 8.42 0.81 -1.62
CA GLY A 231 9.09 1.68 -2.57
C GLY A 231 8.54 1.56 -4.00
N GLU A 232 7.41 0.88 -4.16
CA GLU A 232 6.67 0.81 -5.42
C GLU A 232 5.93 2.12 -5.67
N ARG A 233 5.57 2.35 -6.93
CA ARG A 233 4.80 3.55 -7.31
C ARG A 233 3.33 3.37 -6.88
N PRO A 234 2.79 4.24 -5.99
CA PRO A 234 1.37 4.23 -5.66
C PRO A 234 0.51 4.50 -6.91
N SER A 235 -0.66 3.86 -7.02
CA SER A 235 -1.54 4.02 -8.18
C SER A 235 -2.20 5.40 -8.22
N CYS A 236 -2.39 6.02 -7.06
CA CYS A 236 -2.92 7.38 -6.92
C CYS A 236 -1.86 8.47 -7.17
N LEU A 237 -0.62 8.11 -7.55
CA LEU A 237 0.42 9.08 -7.91
C LEU A 237 0.17 9.65 -9.31
N GLY A 238 -0.47 10.81 -9.37
CA GLY A 238 -0.97 11.44 -10.60
C GLY A 238 -2.37 10.97 -11.03
N SER A 239 -3.13 10.37 -10.11
CA SER A 239 -4.49 9.91 -10.35
C SER A 239 -5.34 9.96 -9.07
N VAL A 240 -6.65 9.88 -9.22
CA VAL A 240 -7.63 9.69 -8.15
C VAL A 240 -8.42 8.41 -8.45
N ASN A 241 -8.38 7.44 -7.54
CA ASN A 241 -9.21 6.25 -7.61
C ASN A 241 -10.55 6.56 -6.97
N VAL A 242 -11.64 6.42 -7.71
CA VAL A 242 -13.00 6.67 -7.23
C VAL A 242 -13.68 5.34 -7.01
N VAL A 243 -14.10 5.08 -5.78
CA VAL A 243 -14.74 3.82 -5.37
C VAL A 243 -16.19 4.06 -4.97
N GLY A 244 -17.09 3.22 -5.47
CA GLY A 244 -18.50 3.17 -5.07
C GLY A 244 -18.77 2.22 -3.90
N PRO A 245 -20.04 2.04 -3.51
CA PRO A 245 -20.41 1.11 -2.45
C PRO A 245 -20.38 -0.36 -2.89
N LEU A 246 -20.60 -0.67 -4.17
CA LEU A 246 -20.66 -2.04 -4.67
C LEU A 246 -19.35 -2.47 -5.31
N PRO A 247 -18.92 -3.74 -5.16
CA PRO A 247 -17.68 -4.22 -5.77
C PRO A 247 -17.67 -3.99 -7.28
N GLY A 248 -16.55 -3.51 -7.83
CA GLY A 248 -16.40 -3.22 -9.25
C GLY A 248 -16.91 -1.84 -9.69
N GLU A 249 -17.51 -1.04 -8.80
CA GLU A 249 -17.85 0.35 -9.08
C GLU A 249 -16.63 1.27 -8.89
N GLU A 250 -15.58 1.01 -9.64
CA GLU A 250 -14.28 1.66 -9.52
C GLU A 250 -13.90 2.32 -10.85
N HIS A 251 -13.40 3.55 -10.79
CA HIS A 251 -12.79 4.20 -11.95
C HIS A 251 -11.65 5.12 -11.52
N VAL A 252 -10.80 5.46 -12.48
CA VAL A 252 -9.61 6.27 -12.26
C VAL A 252 -9.76 7.60 -12.99
N ILE A 253 -9.52 8.70 -12.28
CA ILE A 253 -9.41 10.04 -12.85
C ILE A 253 -7.92 10.38 -12.91
N HIS A 254 -7.38 10.62 -14.10
CA HIS A 254 -5.98 11.05 -14.23
C HIS A 254 -5.82 12.53 -13.89
N VAL A 255 -4.78 12.84 -13.13
CA VAL A 255 -4.42 14.19 -12.70
C VAL A 255 -2.95 14.42 -13.06
N PRO A 256 -2.62 14.84 -14.30
CA PRO A 256 -1.25 15.19 -14.64
C PRO A 256 -0.86 16.55 -14.07
N PHE A 257 0.44 16.87 -14.06
CA PHE A 257 0.89 18.21 -13.72
C PHE A 257 0.25 19.24 -14.64
N HIS A 258 -0.31 20.29 -14.04
CA HIS A 258 -0.95 21.36 -14.78
C HIS A 258 0.03 22.54 -14.95
N PRO A 259 0.20 23.14 -16.15
CA PRO A 259 1.20 24.19 -16.40
C PRO A 259 0.97 25.49 -15.62
N ARG A 260 -0.28 25.83 -15.29
CA ARG A 260 -0.64 26.95 -14.39
C ARG A 260 -0.43 26.65 -12.90
N CYS A 261 -0.15 25.40 -12.55
CA CYS A 261 0.10 25.02 -11.16
C CYS A 261 1.59 25.16 -10.84
N LEU A 262 1.89 25.77 -9.69
CA LEU A 262 3.27 26.05 -9.29
C LEU A 262 3.93 24.89 -8.51
N CYS A 263 3.23 23.78 -8.29
CA CYS A 263 3.71 22.67 -7.48
C CYS A 263 4.89 21.91 -8.10
N ALA A 264 5.04 21.94 -9.43
CA ALA A 264 6.18 21.34 -10.12
C ALA A 264 7.44 22.24 -10.07
N VAL A 265 7.28 23.52 -9.72
CA VAL A 265 8.32 24.55 -9.82
C VAL A 265 8.90 24.91 -8.44
N PHE A 266 8.10 24.83 -7.38
CA PHE A 266 8.53 25.14 -6.00
C PHE A 266 8.32 23.93 -5.07
N PRO A 267 9.38 23.14 -4.80
CA PRO A 267 9.31 21.96 -3.92
C PRO A 267 9.11 22.27 -2.44
N ASP A 268 9.48 23.47 -2.00
CA ASP A 268 9.63 23.84 -0.58
C ASP A 268 8.80 25.09 -0.23
N ARG A 269 7.52 25.13 -0.63
CA ARG A 269 6.59 26.19 -0.21
C ARG A 269 5.89 25.84 1.08
#